data_AF-A0A5B9WBP3-F1
#
_entry.id   AF-A0A5B9WBP3-F1
#
_cell.length_a   1.000
_cell.length_b   1.000
_cell.length_c   1.000
_cell.angle_alpha   90.00
_cell.angle_beta   90.00
_cell.angle_gamma   90.00
#
_symmetry.space_group_name_H-M   'P 1'
#
loop_
_entity.id
_entity.type
_entity.pdbx_description
1 polymer ?
#
loop_
_entity_poly.entity_id
_entity_poly.type
_entity_poly.pdbx_seq_one_letter_code
_entity_poly.pdbx_strand_id
1 'polypeptide(L)' 'MRFLQAILLLAFLGAIGLFAVQNTDPITVSFWTWKTTGPVALLAIVVYLLGMLSGWTVVSFFSRSLREVTERPAQ' A
#
# COMPACT_ATOMS: atom_id res chain seq x y z
N MET A 1 13.00 -23.40 -9.45
CA MET A 1 12.75 -21.94 -9.45
C MET A 1 11.26 -21.63 -9.47
N ARG A 2 10.52 -21.86 -10.58
CA ARG A 2 9.09 -21.52 -10.72
C ARG A 2 8.17 -22.22 -9.71
N PHE A 3 8.38 -23.52 -9.45
CA PHE A 3 7.62 -24.27 -8.46
C PHE A 3 7.83 -23.77 -7.02
N LEU A 4 9.07 -23.45 -6.65
CA LEU A 4 9.37 -22.88 -5.34
C LEU A 4 8.73 -21.51 -5.17
N GLN A 5 8.79 -20.66 -6.19
CA GLN A 5 8.09 -19.36 -6.22
C GLN A 5 6.57 -19.52 -6.07
N ALA A 6 5.98 -20.51 -6.75
CA ALA A 6 4.55 -20.80 -6.62
C ALA A 6 4.18 -21.27 -5.21
N ILE A 7 4.96 -22.16 -4.60
CA ILE A 7 4.73 -22.63 -3.23
C ILE A 7 4.85 -21.46 -2.24
N LEU A 8 5.88 -20.63 -2.36
CA LEU A 8 6.07 -19.47 -1.50
C LEU A 8 4.93 -18.46 -1.65
N LEU A 9 4.47 -18.22 -2.89
CA LEU A 9 3.33 -17.35 -3.15
C LEU A 9 2.04 -17.91 -2.56
N LEU A 10 1.79 -19.20 -2.70
CA LEU A 10 0.62 -19.86 -2.09
C LEU A 10 0.69 -19.81 -0.56
N ALA A 11 1.85 -20.05 0.04
CA ALA A 11 2.05 -19.94 1.48
C ALA A 11 1.82 -18.50 1.98
N PHE A 12 2.31 -17.51 1.24
CA PHE A 12 2.11 -16.10 1.54
C PHE A 12 0.64 -15.69 1.43
N LEU A 13 -0.04 -16.08 0.34
CA LEU A 13 -1.48 -15.86 0.19
C LEU A 13 -2.29 -16.56 1.28
N GLY A 14 -1.91 -17.78 1.65
CA GLY A 14 -2.52 -18.51 2.77
C GLY A 14 -2.35 -17.78 4.10
N ALA A 15 -1.16 -17.24 4.38
CA ALA A 15 -0.90 -16.44 5.57
C ALA A 15 -1.75 -15.16 5.61
N ILE A 16 -1.86 -14.44 4.48
CA ILE A 16 -2.73 -13.27 4.35
C ILE A 16 -4.21 -13.66 4.57
N GLY A 17 -4.67 -14.74 3.96
CA GLY A 17 -6.04 -15.22 4.10
C GLY A 17 -6.36 -15.61 5.55
N LEU A 18 -5.46 -16.33 6.21
CA LEU A 18 -5.59 -16.69 7.61
C LEU A 18 -5.63 -15.45 8.51
N PHE A 19 -4.73 -14.50 8.27
CA PHE A 19 -4.75 -13.21 8.97
C PHE A 19 -6.08 -12.48 8.77
N ALA A 20 -6.60 -12.43 7.55
CA ALA A 20 -7.86 -11.77 7.25
C ALA A 20 -9.05 -12.41 7.97
N VAL A 21 -9.12 -13.75 7.99
CA VAL A 21 -10.18 -14.49 8.71
C VAL A 21 -10.06 -14.28 10.22
N GLN A 22 -8.85 -14.34 10.78
CA GLN A 22 -8.63 -14.14 12.21
C GLN A 22 -8.89 -12.69 12.67
N ASN A 23 -8.71 -11.71 11.78
CA ASN A 23 -8.85 -10.28 12.09
C ASN A 23 -10.10 -9.69 11.44
N THR A 24 -11.20 -10.46 11.46
CA THR A 24 -12.51 -10.00 10.95
C THR A 24 -13.21 -9.07 11.95
N ASP A 25 -12.79 -9.09 13.22
CA ASP A 25 -13.36 -8.22 14.24
C ASP A 25 -13.24 -6.74 13.85
N PRO A 26 -14.34 -5.98 13.91
CA PRO A 26 -14.34 -4.60 13.47
C PRO A 26 -13.57 -3.72 14.46
N ILE A 27 -12.56 -3.01 13.95
CA ILE A 27 -11.88 -1.96 14.69
C ILE A 27 -12.43 -0.60 14.28
N THR A 28 -12.44 0.36 15.21
CA THR A 28 -12.83 1.75 14.91
C THR A 28 -11.59 2.61 14.82
N VAL A 29 -11.33 3.15 13.63
CA VAL A 29 -10.29 4.15 13.39
C VAL A 29 -10.92 5.53 13.48
N SER A 30 -10.38 6.37 14.36
CA SER A 30 -10.82 7.76 14.54
C SER A 30 -9.75 8.72 14.04
N PHE A 31 -10.13 9.67 13.19
CA PHE A 31 -9.25 10.72 12.69
C PHE A 31 -10.00 12.06 12.66
N TRP A 32 -9.62 12.98 13.54
CA TRP A 32 -10.32 14.26 13.74
C TRP A 32 -11.81 14.06 14.03
N THR A 33 -12.69 14.34 13.06
CA THR A 33 -14.15 14.15 13.14
C THR A 33 -14.61 12.87 12.43
N TRP A 34 -13.72 12.22 11.69
CA TRP A 34 -14.03 11.02 10.92
C TRP A 34 -13.86 9.79 11.79
N LYS A 35 -14.84 8.89 11.71
CA LYS A 35 -14.78 7.57 12.33
C LYS A 35 -15.15 6.54 11.29
N THR A 36 -14.31 5.53 11.14
CA THR A 36 -14.57 4.39 10.25
C THR A 36 -14.43 3.12 11.05
N THR A 37 -15.42 2.25 10.94
CA THR A 37 -15.43 0.97 11.63
C THR A 37 -15.44 -0.14 10.59
N GLY A 38 -14.51 -1.09 10.70
CA GLY A 38 -14.44 -2.21 9.79
C GLY A 38 -13.33 -3.19 10.15
N PRO A 39 -13.28 -4.35 9.48
CA PRO A 39 -12.23 -5.35 9.69
C PRO A 39 -10.85 -4.77 9.38
N VAL A 40 -9.84 -5.12 10.18
CA VAL A 40 -8.46 -4.64 10.02
C VAL A 40 -7.94 -4.91 8.62
N ALA A 41 -8.22 -6.09 8.06
CA ALA A 41 -7.74 -6.48 6.74
C ALA A 41 -8.27 -5.55 5.63
N LEU A 42 -9.56 -5.19 5.71
CA LEU A 42 -10.21 -4.33 4.72
C LEU A 42 -9.64 -2.90 4.80
N LEU A 43 -9.48 -2.38 6.02
CA LEU A 43 -8.86 -1.08 6.26
C LEU A 43 -7.40 -1.05 5.78
N ALA A 44 -6.63 -2.12 6.03
CA ALA A 44 -5.24 -2.22 5.60
C ALA A 44 -5.11 -2.21 4.07
N ILE A 45 -5.99 -2.90 3.34
CA ILE A 45 -6.00 -2.88 1.87
C ILE A 45 -6.27 -1.47 1.35
N VAL A 46 -7.29 -0.78 1.89
CA VAL A 46 -7.62 0.59 1.49
C VAL A 46 -6.44 1.53 1.75
N VAL A 47 -5.86 1.47 2.95
CA VAL A 47 -4.71 2.31 3.31
C VAL A 47 -3.49 2.01 2.43
N TYR A 48 -3.22 0.73 2.12
CA TYR A 48 -2.12 0.35 1.25
C TYR A 48 -2.29 0.92 -0.17
N LEU A 49 -3.49 0.82 -0.75
CA LEU A 49 -3.77 1.36 -2.07
C LEU A 49 -3.67 2.89 -2.11
N LEU A 50 -4.23 3.57 -1.10
CA LEU A 50 -4.10 5.03 -0.97
C LEU A 50 -2.65 5.45 -0.74
N GLY A 51 -1.89 4.70 0.05
CA GLY A 51 -0.47 4.89 0.29
C GLY A 51 0.36 4.69 -0.98
N MET A 52 0.04 3.68 -1.80
CA MET A 52 0.71 3.47 -3.08
C MET A 52 0.42 4.61 -4.06
N LEU A 53 -0.84 5.04 -4.15
CA LEU A 53 -1.26 6.15 -5.01
C LEU A 53 -0.58 7.46 -4.59
N SER A 54 -0.62 7.81 -3.30
CA SER A 54 -0.03 9.04 -2.76
C SER A 54 1.50 9.01 -2.76
N GLY A 55 2.12 7.86 -2.44
CA GLY A 55 3.57 7.70 -2.50
C GLY A 55 4.10 7.84 -3.92
N TRP A 56 3.41 7.22 -4.91
CA TRP A 56 3.79 7.36 -6.31
C TRP A 56 3.67 8.80 -6.80
N THR A 57 2.60 9.51 -6.44
CA THR A 57 2.48 10.93 -6.83
C THR A 57 3.61 11.75 -6.23
N VAL A 58 3.89 11.64 -4.92
CA VAL A 58 5.00 12.38 -4.28
C VAL A 58 6.33 12.09 -4.97
N VAL A 59 6.68 10.81 -5.16
CA VAL A 59 7.93 10.43 -5.84
C VAL A 59 8.00 10.97 -7.27
N SER A 60 6.89 10.94 -8.01
CA SER A 60 6.82 11.46 -9.38
C SER A 60 7.01 12.98 -9.45
N PHE A 61 6.41 13.73 -8.53
CA PHE A 61 6.56 15.19 -8.47
C PHE A 61 7.99 15.59 -8.09
N PHE A 62 8.55 14.94 -7.07
CA PHE A 62 9.92 15.22 -6.63
C PHE A 62 10.95 14.86 -7.71
N SER A 63 10.83 13.68 -8.31
CA SER A 63 11.75 13.26 -9.38
C SER A 63 11.69 14.18 -10.60
N ARG A 64 10.50 14.66 -10.97
CA ARG A 64 10.33 15.64 -12.04
C ARG A 64 10.97 16.98 -11.71
N SER A 65 10.74 17.50 -10.51
CA SER A 65 11.34 18.76 -10.05
C SER A 65 12.87 18.69 -10.04
N LEU A 66 13.44 17.58 -9.58
CA LEU A 66 14.90 17.38 -9.60
C LEU A 66 15.46 17.29 -11.03
N ARG A 67 14.71 16.70 -11.96
CA ARG A 67 15.09 16.60 -13.37
C ARG A 67 15.09 17.97 -14.04
N GLU A 68 14.08 18.80 -13.80
CA GLU A 68 13.99 20.17 -14.33
C GLU A 68 15.13 21.08 -13.81
N VAL A 69 15.62 20.86 -12.58
CA VAL A 69 16.77 21.61 -12.03
C VAL A 69 18.11 21.11 -12.57
N THR A 70 18.20 19.82 -12.91
CA THR A 70 19.44 19.19 -13.39
C THR A 70 19.64 19.38 -14.90
N GLU A 71 18.56 19.51 -15.67
CA GLU A 71 18.60 19.95 -17.07
C GLU A 71 18.93 21.45 -17.12
N ARG A 72 20.21 21.79 -16.92
CA ARG A 72 20.76 23.06 -17.42
C ARG A 72 20.43 23.15 -18.91
N PRO A 73 19.94 24.29 -19.42
CA PRO A 73 19.76 24.48 -20.85
C PRO A 73 21.12 24.25 -21.51
N ALA A 74 21.25 23.15 -22.25
CA ALA A 74 22.31 23.03 -23.21
C ALA A 74 22.07 24.16 -24.22
N GLN A 75 23.09 25.01 -24.34
CA GLN A 75 23.14 26.25 -25.11
C GLN A 75 22.52 26.14 -26.50
#